data_AF-A7T4I4-F1
#
_entry.id   AF-A7T4I4-F1
#
_cell.length_a   1.000
_cell.length_b   1.000
_cell.length_c   1.000
_cell.angle_alpha   90.00
_cell.angle_beta   90.00
_cell.angle_gamma   90.00
#
_symmetry.space_group_name_H-M   'P 1'
#
loop_
_entity.id
_entity.type
_entity.pdbx_description
1 polymer ?
#
loop_
_entity_poly.entity_id
_entity_poly.type
_entity_poly.pdbx_seq_one_letter_code
_entity_poly.pdbx_strand_id
1 'polypeptide(L)'
;DGVRFFVVDCRPADQYNNGHLPTAFHLDANLMLQAPAEFATAAQALFATQKQSIAAGSVAGGEHLCFMGSGREEEDQYVHMVIANFLQ
;
A
#
# COMPACT_ATOMS: atom_id res chain seq x y z
N ASP A 1 9.11 -23.39 0.46
CA ASP A 1 8.18 -22.25 0.31
C ASP A 1 8.12 -21.43 1.57
N GLY A 2 8.31 -20.12 1.42
CA GLY A 2 8.19 -19.14 2.50
C GLY A 2 7.10 -18.13 2.18
N VAL A 3 6.52 -17.54 3.22
CA VAL A 3 5.51 -16.47 3.09
C VAL A 3 6.15 -15.26 2.39
N ARG A 4 5.49 -14.73 1.35
CA ARG A 4 5.92 -13.53 0.62
C ARG A 4 4.90 -12.42 0.77
N PHE A 5 5.40 -11.20 0.96
CA PHE A 5 4.58 -10.01 1.16
C PHE A 5 4.70 -9.05 -0.02
N PHE A 6 3.57 -8.48 -0.41
CA PHE A 6 3.50 -7.30 -1.25
C PHE A 6 3.33 -6.09 -0.32
N VAL A 7 4.38 -5.29 -0.21
CA VAL A 7 4.42 -4.17 0.74
C VAL A 7 3.73 -2.95 0.16
N VAL A 8 2.86 -2.34 0.95
CA VAL A 8 2.06 -1.16 0.59
C VAL A 8 2.40 -0.04 1.56
N ASP A 9 3.12 0.99 1.09
CA ASP A 9 3.43 2.18 1.88
C ASP A 9 2.25 3.15 1.82
N CYS A 10 1.61 3.36 2.97
CA CYS A 10 0.41 4.17 3.10
C CYS A 10 0.67 5.60 3.58
N ARG A 11 1.94 5.99 3.73
CA ARG A 11 2.31 7.32 4.21
C ARG A 11 1.99 8.40 3.17
N PRO A 12 1.85 9.66 3.59
CA PRO A 12 1.71 10.78 2.67
C PRO A 12 2.86 10.83 1.65
N ALA A 13 2.59 11.32 0.44
CA ALA A 13 3.58 11.42 -0.63
C ALA A 13 4.91 12.06 -0.20
N ASP A 14 4.87 13.12 0.61
CA ASP A 14 6.08 13.78 1.11
C ASP A 14 6.95 12.86 1.99
N GLN A 15 6.33 12.01 2.82
CA GLN A 15 7.07 11.06 3.66
C GLN A 15 7.62 9.90 2.82
N TYR A 16 6.84 9.41 1.85
CA TYR A 16 7.27 8.39 0.90
C TYR A 16 8.48 8.88 0.08
N ASN A 17 8.39 10.08 -0.49
CA ASN A 17 9.44 10.67 -1.33
C ASN A 17 10.73 10.99 -0.56
N ASN A 18 10.65 11.21 0.75
CA ASN A 18 11.82 11.38 1.63
C ASN A 18 12.53 10.07 2.01
N GLY A 19 12.03 8.92 1.50
CA GLY A 19 12.65 7.62 1.68
C GLY A 19 11.61 6.54 1.95
N HIS A 20 11.68 5.46 1.19
CA HIS A 20 10.76 4.32 1.28
C HIS A 20 11.46 3.01 0.91
N LEU A 21 10.80 1.89 1.18
CA LEU A 21 11.30 0.58 0.75
C LEU A 21 11.21 0.48 -0.79
N PRO A 22 12.31 0.16 -1.51
CA PRO A 22 12.34 0.19 -2.98
C PRO A 22 11.31 -0.71 -3.69
N THR A 23 10.79 -1.72 -3.00
CA THR A 23 9.81 -2.67 -3.52
C THR A 23 8.38 -2.38 -3.08
N ALA A 24 8.15 -1.30 -2.33
CA ALA A 24 6.83 -0.95 -1.82
C ALA A 24 6.00 -0.24 -2.90
N PHE A 25 4.74 -0.62 -3.00
CA PHE A 25 3.73 0.14 -3.74
C PHE A 25 3.25 1.31 -2.88
N HIS A 26 3.23 2.52 -3.43
CA HIS A 26 2.72 3.69 -2.72
C HIS A 26 1.20 3.83 -2.87
N LEU A 27 0.49 3.91 -1.75
CA LEU A 27 -0.94 4.18 -1.70
C LEU A 27 -1.20 5.25 -0.64
N ASP A 28 -1.19 6.53 -1.02
CA ASP A 28 -1.41 7.64 -0.08
C ASP A 28 -2.77 7.52 0.61
N ALA A 29 -2.77 7.27 1.93
CA ALA A 29 -3.98 7.07 2.71
C ALA A 29 -4.87 8.33 2.79
N ASN A 30 -4.31 9.53 2.57
CA ASN A 30 -5.09 10.77 2.58
C ASN A 30 -6.09 10.82 1.42
N LEU A 31 -5.81 10.15 0.30
CA LEU A 31 -6.70 10.11 -0.85
C LEU A 31 -8.05 9.51 -0.49
N MET A 32 -8.13 8.62 0.50
CA MET A 32 -9.40 8.02 0.93
C MET A 32 -10.39 9.08 1.43
N LEU A 33 -9.92 10.17 2.02
CA LEU A 33 -10.75 11.27 2.52
C LEU A 33 -10.85 12.43 1.52
N GLN A 34 -9.75 12.74 0.85
CA GLN A 34 -9.63 13.95 0.01
C GLN A 34 -10.10 13.70 -1.43
N ALA A 35 -9.84 12.52 -1.98
CA ALA A 35 -10.13 12.15 -3.36
C ALA A 35 -10.48 10.65 -3.50
N PRO A 36 -11.66 10.21 -3.02
CA PRO A 36 -12.02 8.79 -2.96
C PRO A 36 -11.98 8.07 -4.32
N ALA A 37 -12.25 8.80 -5.41
CA ALA A 37 -12.14 8.26 -6.76
C ALA A 37 -10.69 7.93 -7.15
N GLU A 38 -9.74 8.81 -6.80
CA GLU A 38 -8.32 8.58 -7.03
C GLU A 38 -7.80 7.42 -6.17
N PHE A 39 -8.26 7.36 -4.91
CA PHE A 39 -7.97 6.22 -4.04
C PHE A 39 -8.46 4.90 -4.64
N ALA A 40 -9.69 4.86 -5.17
CA ALA A 40 -10.24 3.66 -5.80
C ALA A 40 -9.42 3.23 -7.04
N THR A 41 -8.98 4.18 -7.86
CA THR A 41 -8.07 3.91 -8.98
C THR A 41 -6.72 3.38 -8.50
N ALA A 42 -6.14 3.97 -7.44
CA ALA A 42 -4.88 3.51 -6.88
C ALA A 42 -5.00 2.10 -6.26
N ALA A 43 -6.12 1.78 -5.60
CA ALA A 43 -6.40 0.44 -5.07
C ALA A 43 -6.53 -0.60 -6.20
N GLN A 44 -7.16 -0.25 -7.33
CA GLN A 44 -7.20 -1.15 -8.49
C GLN A 44 -5.81 -1.38 -9.08
N ALA A 45 -4.99 -0.32 -9.18
CA ALA A 45 -3.61 -0.41 -9.64
C ALA A 45 -2.77 -1.30 -8.70
N LEU A 46 -2.94 -1.18 -7.38
CA LEU A 46 -2.29 -2.02 -6.37
C LEU A 46 -2.51 -3.51 -6.67
N PHE A 47 -3.77 -3.95 -6.85
CA PHE A 47 -4.07 -5.35 -7.13
C PHE A 47 -3.54 -5.81 -8.50
N ALA A 48 -3.55 -4.94 -9.50
CA ALA A 48 -2.98 -5.25 -10.81
C ALA A 48 -1.46 -5.45 -10.71
N THR A 49 -0.76 -4.55 -10.02
CA THR A 49 0.69 -4.62 -9.80
C THR A 49 1.08 -5.81 -8.94
N GLN A 50 0.29 -6.15 -7.92
CA GLN A 50 0.50 -7.36 -7.12
C GLN A 50 0.46 -8.62 -8.00
N LYS A 51 -0.60 -8.77 -8.81
CA LYS A 51 -0.76 -9.92 -9.72
C LYS A 51 0.39 -10.02 -10.72
N GLN A 52 0.79 -8.89 -11.32
CA GLN A 52 1.91 -8.83 -12.24
C GLN A 52 3.24 -9.20 -11.56
N SER A 53 3.49 -8.69 -10.36
CA SER A 53 4.72 -8.97 -9.60
C SER A 53 4.83 -10.44 -9.19
N ILE A 54 3.71 -11.06 -8.82
CA ILE A 54 3.65 -12.51 -8.53
C ILE A 54 3.92 -13.31 -9.80
N ALA A 55 3.24 -12.99 -10.90
CA ALA A 55 3.39 -13.70 -12.17
C ALA A 55 4.82 -13.59 -12.73
N ALA A 56 5.48 -12.45 -12.54
CA ALA A 56 6.87 -12.23 -12.95
C ALA A 56 7.90 -12.89 -12.01
N GLY A 57 7.48 -13.47 -10.88
CA GLY A 57 8.40 -14.01 -9.87
C GLY A 57 9.28 -12.93 -9.23
N SER A 58 8.84 -11.67 -9.23
CA SER A 58 9.60 -10.54 -8.69
C SER A 58 9.81 -10.69 -7.18
N VAL A 59 10.92 -10.13 -6.67
CA VAL A 59 11.19 -10.02 -5.22
C VAL A 59 10.12 -9.18 -4.52
N ALA A 60 9.53 -8.21 -5.21
CA ALA A 60 8.41 -7.40 -4.70
C ALA A 60 7.07 -8.18 -4.68
N GLY A 61 7.00 -9.33 -5.35
CA GLY A 61 5.77 -10.11 -5.49
C GLY A 61 5.49 -10.97 -4.27
N GLY A 62 4.32 -10.77 -3.65
CA GLY A 62 3.83 -11.58 -2.56
C GLY A 62 2.30 -11.68 -2.53
N GLU A 63 1.79 -12.85 -2.13
CA GLU A 63 0.34 -13.09 -2.03
C GLU A 63 -0.29 -12.31 -0.85
N HIS A 64 0.49 -12.04 0.20
CA HIS A 64 0.02 -11.35 1.39
C HIS A 64 0.26 -9.85 1.28
N LEU A 65 -0.80 -9.05 1.37
CA LEU A 65 -0.66 -7.59 1.47
C LEU A 65 -0.12 -7.22 2.86
N CYS A 66 0.91 -6.37 2.89
CA CYS A 66 1.49 -5.82 4.11
C CYS A 66 1.44 -4.29 4.04
N PHE A 67 0.47 -3.69 4.72
CA PHE A 67 0.33 -2.24 4.81
C PHE A 67 1.28 -1.68 5.87
N MET A 68 1.97 -0.59 5.54
CA MET A 68 2.86 0.09 6.46
C MET A 68 2.56 1.59 6.53
N GLY A 69 2.53 2.11 7.76
CA GLY A 69 2.42 3.53 8.05
C GLY A 69 3.77 4.15 8.40
N SER A 70 3.71 5.30 9.07
CA SER A 70 4.87 5.98 9.65
C SER A 70 5.45 5.24 10.86
N GLY A 71 4.63 4.42 11.53
CA GLY A 71 4.93 3.82 12.83
C GLY A 71 4.62 4.75 14.02
N ARG A 72 4.09 5.95 13.77
CA ARG A 72 3.64 6.90 14.78
C ARG A 72 2.12 6.81 14.90
N GLU A 73 1.64 6.48 16.09
CA GLU A 73 0.22 6.23 16.36
C GLU A 73 -0.67 7.43 15.98
N GLU A 74 -0.17 8.65 16.16
CA GLU A 74 -0.88 9.90 15.80
C GLU A 74 -1.12 10.07 14.29
N GLU A 75 -0.25 9.48 13.45
CA GLU A 75 -0.29 9.60 11.99
C GLU A 75 -0.96 8.39 11.33
N ASP A 76 -0.87 7.21 11.94
CA ASP A 76 -1.26 5.94 11.34
C ASP A 76 -2.78 5.66 11.36
N GLN A 77 -3.58 6.54 11.96
CA GLN A 77 -5.05 6.44 11.97
C GLN A 77 -5.66 6.29 10.56
N TYR A 78 -5.07 6.92 9.55
CA TYR A 78 -5.53 6.82 8.16
C TYR A 78 -5.22 5.46 7.55
N VAL A 79 -4.14 4.81 7.97
CA VAL A 79 -3.81 3.45 7.54
C VAL A 79 -4.87 2.46 8.03
N HIS A 80 -5.42 2.66 9.23
CA HIS A 80 -6.53 1.84 9.72
C HIS A 80 -7.79 1.95 8.86
N MET A 81 -8.09 3.16 8.35
CA MET A 81 -9.20 3.36 7.42
C MET A 81 -8.96 2.62 6.10
N VAL A 82 -7.74 2.69 5.56
CA VAL A 82 -7.34 1.94 4.36
C VAL A 82 -7.52 0.45 4.59
N ILE A 83 -7.02 -0.10 5.70
CA ILE A 83 -7.16 -1.52 6.03
C ILE A 83 -8.63 -1.91 6.11
N ALA A 84 -9.47 -1.11 6.77
CA ALA A 84 -10.91 -1.37 6.86
C ALA A 84 -11.56 -1.43 5.47
N ASN A 85 -11.18 -0.56 4.54
CA ASN A 85 -11.69 -0.57 3.17
C ASN A 85 -11.33 -1.85 2.40
N PHE A 86 -10.16 -2.45 2.66
CA PHE A 86 -9.72 -3.69 2.00
C PHE A 86 -10.31 -4.96 2.63
N LEU A 87 -10.96 -4.86 3.79
CA LEU A 87 -11.58 -6.00 4.50
C LEU A 87 -13.10 -6.12 4.29
N GLN A 88 -13.72 -5.14 3.61
CA GLN A 88 -15.15 -5.18 3.24
C GLN A 88 -15.40 -6.10 2.05
#